data_AF-A0A2D8MSV3-F1
#
_entry.id   AF-A0A2D8MSV3-F1
#
_cell.length_a   1.000
_cell.length_b   1.000
_cell.length_c   1.000
_cell.angle_alpha   90.00
_cell.angle_beta   90.00
_cell.angle_gamma   90.00
#
_symmetry.space_group_name_H-M   'P 1'
#
loop_
_entity.id
_entity.type
_entity.pdbx_description
1 polymer ?
#
loop_
_entity_poly.entity_id
_entity_poly.type
_entity_poly.pdbx_seq_one_letter_code
_entity_poly.pdbx_strand_id
1 'polypeptide(L)'
;ITQRHIQTKYDESGDPINIISWQENQLMLAELSLRGESVSVSALDAVNAVRSVHNLSALESVDLDIIYTERDKELFCTGNRLPDQRRWNSWHTTTNTDTDHEVTIYGAWNYLPISRSEKNSNPNI
;
A
#
# COMPACT_ATOMS: atom_id res chain seq x y z
N ILE A 1 24.88 16.90 10.56
CA ILE A 1 24.42 15.61 11.10
C ILE A 1 23.27 15.17 10.22
N THR A 2 23.40 14.08 9.47
CA THR A 2 22.33 13.58 8.59
C THR A 2 21.28 12.88 9.44
N GLN A 3 20.02 13.30 9.34
CA GLN A 3 18.91 12.69 10.07
C GLN A 3 18.60 11.31 9.47
N ARG A 4 18.63 10.27 10.31
CA ARG A 4 18.27 8.90 9.92
C ARG A 4 16.83 8.62 10.33
N HIS A 5 16.02 8.15 9.39
CA HIS A 5 14.67 7.67 9.67
C HIS A 5 14.67 6.14 9.74
N ILE A 6 14.10 5.59 10.80
CA ILE A 6 13.94 4.14 11.02
C ILE A 6 12.47 3.90 11.26
N GLN A 7 11.89 2.91 10.58
CA GLN A 7 10.53 2.46 10.84
C GLN A 7 10.47 1.71 12.18
N THR A 8 9.38 1.91 12.93
CA THR A 8 9.20 1.34 14.29
C THR A 8 7.85 0.64 14.46
N LYS A 9 7.21 0.21 13.37
CA LYS A 9 5.88 -0.45 13.40
C LYS A 9 5.95 -1.92 13.84
N TYR A 10 7.09 -2.55 13.61
CA TYR A 10 7.43 -3.90 14.06
C TYR A 10 8.89 -3.84 14.53
N ASP A 11 9.12 -3.35 15.75
CA ASP A 11 10.45 -3.09 16.29
C ASP A 11 11.03 -4.28 17.07
N GLU A 12 10.20 -5.28 17.40
CA GLU A 12 10.62 -6.52 18.05
C GLU A 12 10.30 -7.76 17.22
N SER A 13 11.11 -8.82 17.37
CA SER A 13 10.87 -10.09 16.66
C SER A 13 9.58 -10.81 17.09
N GLY A 14 9.06 -10.46 18.28
CA GLY A 14 7.83 -11.01 18.84
C GLY A 14 6.58 -10.25 18.43
N ASP A 15 6.70 -9.16 17.67
CA ASP A 15 5.56 -8.33 17.33
C ASP A 15 4.53 -9.11 16.52
N PRO A 16 3.23 -9.02 16.89
CA PRO A 16 2.20 -9.70 16.15
C PRO A 16 2.07 -9.08 14.76
N ILE A 17 2.21 -9.92 13.72
CA ILE A 17 2.02 -9.50 12.34
C ILE A 17 0.54 -9.28 12.10
N ASN A 18 0.16 -8.03 11.84
CA ASN A 18 -1.22 -7.71 11.52
C ASN A 18 -1.51 -8.05 10.05
N ILE A 19 -2.26 -9.13 9.83
CA ILE A 19 -2.59 -9.61 8.48
C ILE A 19 -3.72 -8.79 7.84
N ILE A 20 -4.75 -8.42 8.62
CA ILE A 20 -5.89 -7.61 8.18
C ILE A 20 -6.32 -6.71 9.34
N SER A 21 -6.48 -5.42 9.06
CA SER A 21 -6.95 -4.43 10.04
C SER A 21 -8.33 -3.88 9.68
N TRP A 22 -9.05 -3.34 10.67
CA TRP A 22 -10.30 -2.65 10.39
C TRP A 22 -10.07 -1.35 9.61
N GLN A 23 -8.91 -0.71 9.77
CA GLN A 23 -8.51 0.46 9.03
C GLN A 23 -8.36 0.13 7.53
N GLU A 24 -7.76 -1.02 7.21
CA GLU A 24 -7.70 -1.51 5.83
C GLU A 24 -9.11 -1.69 5.26
N ASN A 25 -10.01 -2.32 6.02
CA ASN A 25 -11.40 -2.52 5.59
C ASN A 25 -12.13 -1.19 5.35
N GLN A 26 -11.96 -0.20 6.23
CA GLN A 26 -12.55 1.14 6.04
C GLN A 26 -12.02 1.80 4.76
N LEU A 27 -10.71 1.75 4.51
CA LEU A 27 -10.12 2.31 3.29
C LEU A 27 -10.54 1.55 2.03
N MET A 28 -10.79 0.23 2.11
CA MET A 28 -11.38 -0.53 1.01
C MET A 28 -12.83 -0.10 0.73
N LEU A 29 -13.66 0.06 1.78
CA LEU A 29 -15.04 0.55 1.64
C LEU A 29 -15.08 1.96 1.06
N ALA A 30 -14.15 2.83 1.48
CA ALA A 30 -14.00 4.16 0.91
C ALA A 30 -13.67 4.12 -0.59
N GLU A 31 -12.74 3.25 -1.01
CA GLU A 31 -12.38 3.07 -2.42
C GLU A 31 -13.60 2.60 -3.24
N LEU A 32 -14.34 1.61 -2.72
CA LEU A 32 -15.55 1.08 -3.37
C LEU A 32 -16.64 2.15 -3.50
N SER A 33 -16.87 2.93 -2.43
CA SER A 33 -17.83 4.04 -2.43
C SER A 33 -17.52 5.03 -3.57
N LEU A 34 -16.26 5.46 -3.72
CA LEU A 34 -15.86 6.39 -4.79
C LEU A 34 -15.90 5.76 -6.19
N ARG A 35 -15.79 4.44 -6.30
CA ARG A 35 -15.97 3.72 -7.57
C ARG A 35 -17.45 3.53 -7.96
N GLY A 36 -18.39 4.00 -7.14
CA GLY A 36 -19.82 3.94 -7.40
C GLY A 36 -20.50 2.66 -6.91
N GLU A 37 -19.81 1.85 -6.11
CA GLU A 37 -20.38 0.64 -5.52
C GLU A 37 -21.25 0.96 -4.30
N SER A 38 -22.25 0.11 -4.05
CA SER A 38 -23.14 0.27 -2.90
C SER A 38 -22.46 -0.23 -1.62
N VAL A 39 -22.15 0.70 -0.72
CA VAL A 39 -21.53 0.42 0.60
C VAL A 39 -22.28 1.16 1.72
N SER A 40 -22.12 0.67 2.95
CA SER A 40 -22.84 1.19 4.13
C SER A 40 -22.23 2.43 4.78
N VAL A 41 -21.06 2.88 4.31
CA VAL A 41 -20.31 4.03 4.86
C VAL A 41 -19.87 4.94 3.72
N SER A 42 -19.93 6.26 3.91
CA SER A 42 -19.41 7.19 2.91
C SER A 42 -17.88 7.15 2.87
N ALA A 43 -17.29 7.44 1.71
CA ALA A 43 -15.83 7.50 1.59
C ALA A 43 -15.20 8.49 2.58
N LEU A 44 -15.84 9.64 2.80
CA LEU A 44 -15.36 10.68 3.70
C LEU A 44 -15.33 10.20 5.16
N ASP A 45 -16.42 9.57 5.61
CA ASP A 45 -16.55 9.07 6.98
C ASP A 45 -15.55 7.94 7.24
N ALA A 46 -15.40 7.02 6.28
CA ALA A 46 -14.46 5.91 6.40
C ALA A 46 -13.00 6.38 6.51
N VAL A 47 -12.58 7.35 5.69
CA VAL A 47 -11.22 7.93 5.77
C VAL A 47 -11.02 8.70 7.06
N ASN A 48 -11.98 9.54 7.45
CA ASN A 48 -11.89 10.33 8.68
C ASN A 48 -11.89 9.46 9.95
N ALA A 49 -12.58 8.30 9.93
CA ALA A 49 -12.51 7.32 11.01
C ALA A 49 -11.07 6.80 11.21
N VAL A 50 -10.35 6.47 10.12
CA VAL A 50 -8.95 6.02 10.20
C VAL A 50 -8.03 7.16 10.63
N ARG A 51 -8.20 8.37 10.09
CA ARG A 51 -7.41 9.55 10.47
C ARG A 51 -7.54 9.91 11.95
N SER A 52 -8.72 9.69 12.54
CA SER A 52 -8.97 9.95 13.95
C SER A 52 -8.11 9.09 14.89
N VAL A 53 -7.78 7.86 14.48
CA VAL A 53 -6.88 6.95 15.24
C VAL A 53 -5.50 7.56 15.44
N HIS A 54 -5.05 8.34 14.46
CA HIS A 54 -3.74 9.00 14.44
C HIS A 54 -3.79 10.47 14.88
N ASN A 55 -4.93 10.93 15.41
CA ASN A 55 -5.16 12.33 15.80
C ASN A 55 -4.91 13.34 14.66
N LEU A 56 -5.17 12.93 13.41
CA LEU A 56 -5.07 13.81 12.25
C LEU A 56 -6.37 14.59 12.06
N SER A 57 -6.26 15.81 11.54
CA SER A 57 -7.43 16.63 11.20
C SER A 57 -8.30 15.93 10.16
N ALA A 58 -9.63 16.01 10.35
CA ALA A 58 -10.60 15.51 9.40
C ALA A 58 -10.47 16.24 8.06
N LEU A 59 -10.65 15.51 6.97
CA LEU A 59 -10.76 16.06 5.63
C LEU A 59 -12.19 16.54 5.38
N GLU A 60 -12.34 17.54 4.51
CA GLU A 60 -13.65 18.06 4.07
C GLU A 60 -14.18 17.33 2.83
N SER A 61 -13.29 16.75 2.03
CA SER A 61 -13.61 15.96 0.85
C SER A 61 -12.53 14.92 0.59
N VAL A 62 -12.88 13.87 -0.17
CA VAL A 62 -11.98 12.79 -0.57
C VAL A 62 -12.21 12.40 -2.02
N ASP A 63 -11.13 12.12 -2.74
CA ASP A 63 -11.12 11.52 -4.06
C ASP A 63 -10.26 10.23 -4.06
N LEU A 64 -10.12 9.58 -5.21
CA LEU A 64 -9.36 8.34 -5.30
C LEU A 64 -7.87 8.53 -4.99
N ASP A 65 -7.27 9.65 -5.39
CA ASP A 65 -5.85 9.93 -5.16
C ASP A 65 -5.55 10.14 -3.67
N ILE A 66 -6.47 10.80 -2.95
CA ILE A 66 -6.43 10.91 -1.49
C ILE A 66 -6.53 9.51 -0.86
N ILE A 67 -7.44 8.65 -1.31
CA ILE A 67 -7.53 7.28 -0.78
C ILE A 67 -6.24 6.50 -1.01
N TYR A 68 -5.64 6.58 -2.20
CA TYR A 68 -4.38 5.90 -2.50
C TYR A 68 -3.26 6.37 -1.57
N THR A 69 -3.21 7.68 -1.31
CA THR A 69 -2.25 8.28 -0.40
C THR A 69 -2.47 7.85 1.06
N GLU A 70 -3.72 7.83 1.53
CA GLU A 70 -4.04 7.40 2.89
C GLU A 70 -3.80 5.90 3.08
N ARG A 71 -4.04 5.07 2.05
CA ARG A 71 -3.66 3.65 2.05
C ARG A 71 -2.15 3.44 2.13
N ASP A 72 -1.37 4.18 1.34
CA ASP A 72 0.10 4.08 1.37
C ASP A 72 0.67 4.45 2.76
N LYS A 73 0.08 5.45 3.44
CA LYS A 73 0.47 5.84 4.81
C LYS A 73 0.07 4.79 5.84
N GLU A 74 -1.20 4.39 5.87
CA GLU A 74 -1.74 3.48 6.89
C GLU A 74 -1.14 2.06 6.79
N LEU A 75 -1.03 1.56 5.56
CA LEU A 75 -0.64 0.19 5.23
C LEU A 75 0.87 0.05 4.97
N PHE A 76 1.65 1.07 5.35
CA PHE A 76 3.09 0.99 5.31
C PHE A 76 3.59 -0.23 6.10
N CYS A 77 4.50 -0.99 5.50
CA CYS A 77 5.05 -2.26 6.01
C CYS A 77 4.05 -3.42 6.22
N THR A 78 2.83 -3.39 5.65
CA THR A 78 1.88 -4.52 5.78
C THR A 78 1.78 -5.40 4.54
N GLY A 79 2.56 -5.12 3.48
CA GLY A 79 2.56 -5.90 2.24
C GLY A 79 1.53 -5.47 1.18
N ASN A 80 0.70 -4.47 1.45
CA ASN A 80 -0.39 -4.05 0.56
C ASN A 80 0.04 -3.14 -0.61
N ARG A 81 1.21 -2.50 -0.52
CA ARG A 81 1.69 -1.55 -1.54
C ARG A 81 1.81 -2.17 -2.93
N LEU A 82 2.42 -3.35 -3.04
CA LEU A 82 2.65 -4.01 -4.33
C LEU A 82 1.34 -4.45 -5.01
N PRO A 83 0.39 -5.12 -4.32
CA PRO A 83 -0.96 -5.34 -4.86
C PRO A 83 -1.65 -4.06 -5.33
N ASP A 84 -1.60 -2.99 -4.55
CA ASP A 84 -2.25 -1.71 -4.88
C ASP A 84 -1.63 -1.06 -6.13
N GLN A 85 -0.29 -1.01 -6.24
CA GLN A 85 0.41 -0.56 -7.46
C GLN A 85 -0.01 -1.35 -8.70
N ARG A 86 -0.19 -2.66 -8.56
CA ARG A 86 -0.64 -3.53 -9.66
C ARG A 86 -2.08 -3.20 -10.08
N ARG A 87 -3.00 -3.06 -9.13
CA ARG A 87 -4.43 -2.79 -9.42
C ARG A 87 -4.62 -1.43 -10.07
N TRP A 88 -3.89 -0.42 -9.64
CA TRP A 88 -4.02 0.96 -10.13
C TRP A 88 -3.09 1.27 -11.30
N ASN A 89 -2.23 0.32 -11.69
CA ASN A 89 -1.17 0.51 -12.68
C ASN A 89 -0.28 1.74 -12.36
N SER A 90 -0.03 1.99 -11.07
CA SER A 90 0.67 3.17 -10.54
C SER A 90 2.06 2.82 -10.02
N TRP A 91 2.86 2.21 -10.90
CA TRP A 91 4.25 1.86 -10.59
C TRP A 91 5.08 3.10 -10.34
N HIS A 92 5.90 3.04 -9.30
CA HIS A 92 6.84 4.11 -8.99
C HIS A 92 7.90 4.19 -10.09
N THR A 93 8.16 5.38 -10.61
CA THR A 93 9.37 5.66 -11.39
C THR A 93 10.51 5.84 -10.40
N THR A 94 11.33 4.81 -10.18
CA THR A 94 12.55 4.92 -9.38
C THR A 94 13.61 5.71 -10.16
N THR A 95 13.48 7.04 -10.14
CA THR A 95 14.66 7.90 -10.24
C THR A 95 14.98 8.31 -8.82
N ASN A 96 15.96 7.65 -8.19
CA ASN A 96 16.52 8.16 -6.95
C ASN A 96 17.30 9.43 -7.30
N THR A 97 16.69 10.60 -7.15
CA THR A 97 17.42 11.86 -7.09
C THR A 97 18.20 11.93 -5.78
N ASP A 98 19.45 12.39 -5.83
CA ASP A 98 20.32 12.68 -4.67
C ASP A 98 20.82 11.49 -3.84
N THR A 99 20.89 10.28 -4.42
CA THR A 99 21.71 9.18 -3.87
C THR A 99 22.86 8.86 -4.81
N ASP A 100 24.07 8.62 -4.28
CA ASP A 100 25.28 8.30 -5.06
C ASP A 100 25.14 7.07 -5.99
N HIS A 101 24.07 6.27 -5.82
CA HIS A 101 23.73 5.14 -6.66
C HIS A 101 22.39 5.39 -7.37
N GLU A 102 22.44 5.98 -8.56
CA GLU A 102 21.32 5.91 -9.51
C GLU A 102 21.22 4.46 -10.01
N VAL A 103 20.22 3.73 -9.50
CA VAL A 103 19.86 2.41 -10.03
C VAL A 103 18.56 2.59 -10.80
N THR A 104 18.66 2.82 -12.11
CA THR A 104 17.54 2.60 -13.00
C THR A 104 17.19 1.11 -12.91
N ILE A 105 16.06 0.78 -12.27
CA ILE A 105 15.60 -0.62 -12.22
C ILE A 105 15.12 -0.96 -13.64
N TYR A 106 15.98 -1.63 -14.40
CA TYR A 106 15.66 -2.06 -15.76
C TYR A 106 14.63 -3.20 -15.73
N GLY A 107 13.46 -2.95 -16.30
CA GLY A 107 12.40 -3.93 -16.51
C GLY A 107 11.18 -3.70 -15.61
N ALA A 108 9.99 -3.94 -16.16
CA ALA A 108 8.75 -3.99 -15.40
C ALA A 108 8.69 -5.31 -14.62
N TRP A 109 9.49 -5.41 -13.53
CA TRP A 109 9.50 -6.57 -12.62
C TRP A 109 8.22 -6.61 -11.79
N ASN A 110 7.11 -6.84 -12.48
CA ASN A 110 5.78 -6.76 -11.91
C ASN A 110 5.38 -8.08 -11.24
N TYR A 111 6.04 -9.20 -11.56
CA TYR A 111 5.67 -10.54 -11.14
C TYR A 111 6.88 -11.37 -10.74
N LEU A 112 6.67 -12.32 -9.83
CA LEU A 112 7.65 -13.36 -9.54
C LEU A 112 7.61 -14.41 -10.65
N PRO A 113 8.76 -14.89 -11.13
CA PRO A 113 8.77 -15.99 -12.10
C PRO A 113 8.26 -17.27 -11.45
N ILE A 114 7.60 -18.12 -12.24
CA ILE A 114 7.24 -19.47 -11.81
C ILE A 114 8.51 -20.21 -11.38
N SER A 115 8.41 -20.94 -10.25
CA SER A 115 9.53 -21.65 -9.66
C SER A 115 10.14 -22.65 -10.65
N ARG A 116 11.46 -22.86 -10.54
CA ARG A 116 12.17 -23.82 -11.39
C ARG A 116 11.67 -25.25 -11.18
N SER A 117 11.29 -25.61 -9.95
CA SER A 117 10.74 -26.92 -9.65
C SER A 117 9.46 -27.17 -10.44
N GLU A 118 8.56 -26.19 -10.46
CA GLU A 118 7.28 -26.32 -11.18
C GLU A 118 7.49 -26.48 -12.69
N LYS A 119 8.35 -25.66 -13.30
CA LYS A 119 8.70 -25.75 -14.73
C LYS A 119 9.33 -27.09 -15.12
N ASN A 120 10.12 -27.68 -14.22
CA ASN A 120 10.78 -28.96 -14.49
C ASN A 120 9.83 -30.16 -14.30
N SER A 121 8.83 -30.03 -13.41
CA SER A 121 7.93 -31.12 -13.04
C SER A 121 6.65 -31.14 -13.88
N ASN A 122 6.19 -29.99 -14.37
CA ASN A 122 4.96 -29.88 -15.12
C ASN A 122 5.24 -29.43 -16.57
N PRO A 123 5.09 -30.30 -17.58
CA PRO A 123 5.36 -29.95 -18.97
C PRO A 123 4.33 -28.98 -19.58
N ASN A 124 3.23 -28.67 -18.87
CA ASN A 124 2.19 -27.75 -19.33
C ASN A 124 2.38 -26.30 -18.83
N ILE A 125 3.52 -26.00 -18.20
CA ILE A 125 3.84 -24.68 -17.62
C ILE A 125 5.12 -24.11 -18.24
#